data_AF-A0A2M7V8U9-F1
#
_entry.id   AF-A0A2M7V8U9-F1
#
_cell.length_a   1.000
_cell.length_b   1.000
_cell.length_c   1.000
_cell.angle_alpha   90.00
_cell.angle_beta   90.00
_cell.angle_gamma   90.00
#
_symmetry.space_group_name_H-M   'P 1'
#
loop_
_entity.id
_entity.type
_entity.pdbx_description
1 polymer ?
#
loop_
_entity_poly.entity_id
_entity_poly.type
_entity_poly.pdbx_seq_one_letter_code
_entity_poly.pdbx_strand_id
1 'polypeptide(L)'
;CNYTANTDTSSGGDSIVTQEENNMMENVEGEVVIDVDGQNFSFSQSEIKVKKGDKVTINFKSASGFHDFVIDEFAVATKQVQTGGESSVTFIADKAGTFEFYCSVGKHREMGMVGTLVVEDGDVMVGGTSLSGSPEAMQNDTDLSGEVNLDVDLSGDMIKQVGDKMMKDDEEDKMMKESAGIYEDYSADKLAWADSGKVVLFFKASWCPSCNALNKDVEAHLSEIPAGVHILKVDYDNSTELKKKYGITYQHSFVQVDSKGKQIAKWAGSSTLSDLVKNIK
;
A
#
# COMPACT_ATOMS: atom_id res chain seq x y z
N CYS A 1 -41.34 -28.94 -73.02
CA CYS A 1 -41.91 -27.72 -72.42
C CYS A 1 -40.78 -26.73 -72.12
N ASN A 2 -40.88 -25.52 -72.72
CA ASN A 2 -40.25 -24.18 -72.52
C ASN A 2 -39.07 -24.04 -71.54
N TYR A 3 -37.89 -23.45 -71.86
CA TYR A 3 -37.49 -22.10 -72.36
C TYR A 3 -37.45 -20.97 -71.30
N THR A 4 -36.40 -20.13 -71.43
CA THR A 4 -35.97 -18.91 -70.68
C THR A 4 -35.20 -19.16 -69.36
N ALA A 5 -33.92 -18.79 -69.15
CA ALA A 5 -33.06 -17.61 -69.44
C ALA A 5 -33.07 -16.53 -68.33
N ASN A 6 -31.91 -15.86 -68.21
CA ASN A 6 -31.58 -14.61 -67.51
C ASN A 6 -31.07 -14.67 -66.05
N THR A 7 -29.78 -14.41 -65.79
CA THR A 7 -29.03 -13.11 -65.64
C THR A 7 -28.97 -12.72 -64.15
N ASP A 8 -27.98 -12.08 -63.55
CA ASP A 8 -26.75 -11.37 -63.96
C ASP A 8 -25.98 -11.06 -62.64
N THR A 9 -24.66 -10.82 -62.71
CA THR A 9 -23.82 -9.90 -61.88
C THR A 9 -23.95 -9.86 -60.33
N SER A 10 -22.95 -9.59 -59.48
CA SER A 10 -21.58 -9.09 -59.57
C SER A 10 -21.03 -8.96 -58.13
N SER A 11 -19.72 -9.22 -57.97
CA SER A 11 -18.78 -8.57 -57.03
C SER A 11 -18.83 -8.84 -55.51
N GLY A 12 -17.62 -8.97 -54.95
CA GLY A 12 -17.28 -9.07 -53.52
C GLY A 12 -17.00 -10.53 -53.13
N GLY A 13 -15.78 -11.05 -53.16
CA GLY A 13 -14.61 -10.50 -52.50
C GLY A 13 -14.72 -10.78 -51.01
N ASP A 14 -14.40 -12.00 -50.57
CA ASP A 14 -14.03 -12.19 -49.17
C ASP A 14 -13.00 -13.29 -49.00
N SER A 15 -12.01 -12.93 -48.20
CA SER A 15 -10.77 -13.64 -47.94
C SER A 15 -11.05 -14.76 -46.93
N ILE A 16 -10.63 -15.96 -47.26
CA ILE A 16 -10.49 -17.04 -46.29
C ILE A 16 -9.40 -16.63 -45.30
N VAL A 17 -9.81 -16.14 -44.13
CA VAL A 17 -8.96 -16.05 -42.94
C VAL A 17 -9.41 -17.19 -42.03
N THR A 18 -8.47 -18.11 -41.81
CA THR A 18 -8.53 -19.19 -40.85
C THR A 18 -8.95 -18.67 -39.48
N GLN A 19 -10.02 -19.25 -38.93
CA GLN A 19 -10.44 -18.98 -37.56
C GLN A 19 -9.35 -19.48 -36.61
N GLU A 20 -8.68 -18.53 -35.96
CA GLU A 20 -7.89 -18.76 -34.78
C GLU A 20 -8.82 -19.28 -33.67
N GLU A 21 -8.41 -20.38 -33.05
CA GLU A 21 -9.04 -20.94 -31.86
C GLU A 21 -8.85 -19.94 -30.71
N ASN A 22 -9.80 -19.02 -30.59
CA ASN A 22 -10.02 -18.25 -29.38
C ASN A 22 -10.44 -19.25 -28.29
N ASN A 23 -9.47 -19.73 -27.52
CA ASN A 23 -9.69 -20.40 -26.25
C ASN A 23 -10.29 -19.38 -25.26
N MET A 24 -11.57 -19.10 -25.44
CA MET A 24 -12.38 -18.38 -24.47
C MET A 24 -12.55 -19.30 -23.28
N MET A 25 -11.72 -19.11 -22.27
CA MET A 25 -11.86 -19.76 -20.98
C MET A 25 -13.13 -19.22 -20.35
N GLU A 26 -14.21 -19.97 -20.50
CA GLU A 26 -15.51 -19.75 -19.88
C GLU A 26 -15.28 -19.67 -18.37
N ASN A 27 -15.53 -18.49 -17.79
CA ASN A 27 -15.29 -18.20 -16.39
C ASN A 27 -16.37 -18.92 -15.56
N VAL A 28 -16.09 -20.17 -15.18
CA VAL A 28 -16.89 -20.90 -14.21
C VAL A 28 -16.84 -20.11 -12.91
N GLU A 29 -18.00 -19.70 -12.38
CA GLU A 29 -18.07 -18.92 -11.15
C GLU A 29 -17.26 -19.61 -10.03
N GLY A 30 -16.24 -18.90 -9.53
CA GLY A 30 -15.35 -19.40 -8.49
C GLY A 30 -14.07 -20.09 -8.97
N GLU A 31 -13.76 -20.14 -10.27
CA GLU A 31 -12.43 -20.55 -10.76
C GLU A 31 -11.62 -19.32 -11.20
N VAL A 32 -10.42 -19.16 -10.64
CA VAL A 32 -9.54 -18.01 -10.90
C VAL A 32 -8.19 -18.52 -11.37
N VAL A 33 -7.76 -18.09 -12.56
CA VAL A 33 -6.43 -18.44 -13.12
C VAL A 33 -5.57 -17.19 -13.14
N ILE A 34 -4.37 -17.27 -12.56
CA ILE A 34 -3.44 -16.15 -12.44
C ILE A 34 -2.07 -16.58 -12.95
N ASP A 35 -1.55 -15.80 -13.90
CA ASP A 35 -0.19 -15.96 -14.41
C ASP A 35 0.78 -15.12 -13.58
N VAL A 36 1.84 -15.75 -13.09
CA VAL A 36 2.88 -15.14 -12.25
C VAL A 36 4.25 -15.44 -12.84
N ASP A 37 4.99 -14.40 -13.18
CA ASP A 37 6.37 -14.51 -13.66
C ASP A 37 7.34 -14.22 -12.52
N GLY A 38 8.33 -15.09 -12.33
CA GLY A 38 9.46 -14.87 -11.45
C GLY A 38 10.65 -14.29 -12.20
N GLN A 39 11.26 -13.25 -11.64
CA GLN A 39 12.54 -12.68 -12.08
C GLN A 39 13.44 -12.45 -10.87
N ASN A 40 14.62 -11.86 -11.06
CA ASN A 40 15.59 -11.62 -9.99
C ASN A 40 14.96 -10.91 -8.77
N PHE A 41 14.72 -11.72 -7.74
CA PHE A 41 14.17 -11.33 -6.44
C PHE A 41 12.78 -10.69 -6.47
N SER A 42 11.98 -10.90 -7.53
CA SER A 42 10.63 -10.36 -7.60
C SER A 42 9.68 -11.24 -8.41
N PHE A 43 8.39 -11.05 -8.16
CA PHE A 43 7.31 -11.61 -8.96
C PHE A 43 6.65 -10.49 -9.80
N SER A 44 6.08 -10.82 -10.96
CA SER A 44 5.30 -9.87 -11.77
C SER A 44 4.03 -9.41 -11.06
N GLN A 45 3.45 -10.29 -10.25
CA GLN A 45 2.38 -9.97 -9.32
C GLN A 45 2.98 -9.77 -7.93
N SER A 46 2.99 -8.55 -7.43
CA SER A 46 3.33 -8.26 -6.02
C SER A 46 2.14 -8.45 -5.08
N GLU A 47 0.92 -8.42 -5.63
CA GLU A 47 -0.34 -8.64 -4.93
C GLU A 47 -1.29 -9.47 -5.80
N ILE A 48 -1.95 -10.46 -5.21
CA ILE A 48 -2.98 -11.30 -5.82
C ILE A 48 -4.23 -11.16 -4.96
N LYS A 49 -5.38 -10.83 -5.56
CA LYS A 49 -6.68 -10.76 -4.86
C LYS A 49 -7.63 -11.82 -5.37
N VAL A 50 -8.21 -12.57 -4.45
CA VAL A 50 -9.21 -13.60 -4.71
C VAL A 50 -10.28 -13.55 -3.63
N LYS A 51 -11.38 -14.26 -3.82
CA LYS A 51 -12.43 -14.41 -2.81
C LYS A 51 -12.26 -15.74 -2.09
N LYS A 52 -12.70 -15.75 -0.83
CA LYS A 52 -12.79 -16.98 -0.06
C LYS A 52 -13.70 -17.98 -0.77
N GLY A 53 -13.19 -19.19 -0.98
CA GLY A 53 -13.85 -20.25 -1.71
C GLY A 53 -13.47 -20.36 -3.18
N ASP A 54 -12.71 -19.39 -3.73
CA ASP A 54 -12.21 -19.49 -5.09
C ASP A 54 -11.27 -20.69 -5.23
N LYS A 55 -11.43 -21.43 -6.33
CA LYS A 55 -10.47 -22.40 -6.84
C LYS A 55 -9.44 -21.65 -7.67
N VAL A 56 -8.29 -21.41 -7.06
CA VAL A 56 -7.23 -20.58 -7.61
C VAL A 56 -6.18 -21.47 -8.27
N THR A 57 -5.87 -21.21 -9.54
CA THR A 57 -4.75 -21.82 -10.27
C THR A 57 -3.67 -20.76 -10.50
N ILE A 58 -2.48 -21.01 -9.96
CA ILE A 58 -1.29 -20.20 -10.22
C ILE A 58 -0.49 -20.88 -11.32
N ASN A 59 -0.35 -20.19 -12.45
CA ASN A 59 0.57 -20.56 -13.51
C ASN A 59 1.87 -19.78 -13.29
N PHE A 60 2.92 -20.47 -12.84
CA PHE A 60 4.20 -19.87 -12.56
C PHE A 60 5.19 -20.09 -13.70
N LYS A 61 5.85 -19.01 -14.13
CA LYS A 61 6.94 -19.04 -15.12
C LYS A 61 8.18 -18.34 -14.57
N SER A 62 9.37 -18.88 -14.80
CA SER A 62 10.61 -18.14 -14.53
C SER A 62 11.03 -17.37 -15.78
N ALA A 63 10.94 -16.03 -15.75
CA ALA A 63 11.46 -15.16 -16.81
C ALA A 63 13.00 -15.05 -16.78
N SER A 64 13.59 -15.13 -15.59
CA SER A 64 15.03 -15.18 -15.38
C SER A 64 15.35 -15.78 -14.03
N GLY A 65 16.37 -16.62 -13.93
CA GLY A 65 16.82 -17.18 -12.66
C GLY A 65 16.14 -18.51 -12.31
N PHE A 66 16.30 -18.93 -11.06
CA PHE A 66 15.77 -20.19 -10.55
C PHE A 66 14.79 -19.91 -9.41
N HIS A 67 13.53 -20.25 -9.63
CA HIS A 67 12.44 -19.76 -8.79
C HIS A 67 11.32 -20.79 -8.65
N ASP A 68 10.55 -20.62 -7.58
CA ASP A 68 9.27 -21.26 -7.31
C ASP A 68 8.31 -20.23 -6.72
N PHE A 69 7.09 -20.69 -6.46
CA PHE A 69 6.03 -19.95 -5.81
C PHE A 69 5.46 -20.82 -4.68
N VAL A 70 5.46 -20.29 -3.45
CA VAL A 70 5.02 -20.99 -2.24
C VAL A 70 4.05 -20.12 -1.43
N ILE A 71 3.00 -20.74 -0.89
CA ILE A 71 2.11 -20.14 0.11
C ILE A 71 1.96 -21.12 1.28
N ASP A 72 2.60 -20.83 2.41
CA ASP A 72 2.63 -21.73 3.57
C ASP A 72 1.21 -22.01 4.12
N GLU A 73 0.37 -20.96 4.21
CA GLU A 73 -0.94 -21.06 4.86
C GLU A 73 -1.92 -22.01 4.14
N PHE A 74 -1.72 -22.20 2.84
CA PHE A 74 -2.51 -23.11 2.00
C PHE A 74 -1.76 -24.41 1.67
N ALA A 75 -0.55 -24.59 2.19
CA ALA A 75 0.35 -25.70 1.84
C ALA A 75 0.56 -25.84 0.32
N VAL A 76 0.70 -24.70 -0.37
CA VAL A 76 0.83 -24.62 -1.83
C VAL A 76 2.27 -24.39 -2.21
N ALA A 77 2.79 -25.17 -3.15
CA ALA A 77 4.09 -24.93 -3.76
C ALA A 77 4.10 -25.40 -5.22
N THR A 78 4.68 -24.59 -6.11
CA THR A 78 5.04 -25.03 -7.46
C THR A 78 6.37 -25.78 -7.43
N LYS A 79 6.72 -26.43 -8.55
CA LYS A 79 8.09 -26.92 -8.74
C LYS A 79 9.03 -25.73 -8.95
N GLN A 80 10.25 -25.86 -8.46
CA GLN A 80 11.32 -24.93 -8.81
C GLN A 80 11.70 -25.09 -10.29
N VAL A 81 11.69 -23.99 -11.04
CA VAL A 81 11.96 -23.95 -12.48
C VAL A 81 13.07 -22.95 -12.80
N GLN A 82 13.89 -23.30 -13.79
CA GLN A 82 14.92 -22.42 -14.36
C GLN A 82 14.30 -21.44 -15.36
N THR A 83 15.07 -20.45 -15.79
CA THR A 83 14.70 -19.50 -16.86
C THR A 83 14.01 -20.21 -18.04
N GLY A 84 12.83 -19.71 -18.41
CA GLY A 84 11.99 -20.25 -19.47
C GLY A 84 11.12 -21.45 -19.07
N GLY A 85 11.33 -22.02 -17.89
CA GLY A 85 10.53 -23.12 -17.35
C GLY A 85 9.23 -22.64 -16.68
N GLU A 86 8.24 -23.53 -16.66
CA GLU A 86 6.90 -23.27 -16.15
C GLU A 86 6.42 -24.41 -15.24
N SER A 87 5.60 -24.07 -14.25
CA SER A 87 4.92 -25.02 -13.36
C SER A 87 3.62 -24.39 -12.88
N SER A 88 2.56 -25.19 -12.73
CA SER A 88 1.30 -24.71 -12.17
C SER A 88 0.92 -25.44 -10.89
N VAL A 89 0.09 -24.81 -10.07
CA VAL A 89 -0.51 -25.39 -8.88
C VAL A 89 -1.91 -24.82 -8.68
N THR A 90 -2.85 -25.65 -8.24
CA THR A 90 -4.24 -25.27 -7.99
C THR A 90 -4.60 -25.55 -6.55
N PHE A 91 -5.30 -24.61 -5.90
CA PHE A 91 -5.74 -24.71 -4.51
C PHE A 91 -7.07 -24.02 -4.30
N ILE A 92 -7.70 -24.24 -3.13
CA ILE A 92 -8.91 -23.52 -2.71
C ILE A 92 -8.50 -22.44 -1.71
N ALA A 93 -8.90 -21.19 -1.95
CA ALA A 93 -8.71 -20.09 -1.01
C ALA A 93 -9.73 -20.18 0.14
N ASP A 94 -9.63 -21.19 0.99
CA ASP A 94 -10.62 -21.51 2.03
C ASP A 94 -10.56 -20.63 3.29
N LYS A 95 -9.53 -19.78 3.40
CA LYS A 95 -9.31 -18.85 4.51
C LYS A 95 -9.31 -17.43 3.97
N ALA A 96 -10.18 -16.58 4.52
CA ALA A 96 -10.07 -15.14 4.30
C ALA A 96 -8.92 -14.55 5.14
N GLY A 97 -8.32 -13.49 4.63
CA GLY A 97 -7.19 -12.83 5.26
C GLY A 97 -6.14 -12.40 4.25
N THR A 98 -4.93 -12.21 4.74
CA THR A 98 -3.80 -11.80 3.91
C THR A 98 -2.62 -12.68 4.22
N PHE A 99 -2.08 -13.30 3.19
CA PHE A 99 -1.10 -14.37 3.28
C PHE A 99 0.09 -14.04 2.39
N GLU A 100 1.29 -14.31 2.90
CA GLU A 100 2.51 -14.11 2.11
C GLU A 100 2.68 -15.27 1.14
N PHE A 101 2.96 -14.96 -0.12
CA PHE A 101 3.58 -15.89 -1.05
C PHE A 101 5.03 -15.50 -1.28
N TYR A 102 5.89 -16.47 -1.52
CA TYR A 102 7.32 -16.21 -1.64
C TYR A 102 8.05 -17.24 -2.50
N CYS A 103 9.31 -16.94 -2.84
CA CYS A 103 10.22 -17.90 -3.45
C CYS A 103 11.07 -18.59 -2.35
N SER A 104 10.99 -19.92 -2.29
CA SER A 104 11.68 -20.74 -1.29
C SER A 104 13.15 -21.03 -1.64
N VAL A 105 13.60 -20.64 -2.83
CA VAL A 105 14.97 -20.85 -3.29
C VAL A 105 15.96 -20.06 -2.45
N GLY A 106 16.73 -20.76 -1.62
CA GLY A 106 17.83 -20.20 -0.83
C GLY A 106 17.38 -19.00 0.01
N LYS A 107 17.98 -17.83 -0.24
CA LYS A 107 17.67 -16.57 0.46
C LYS A 107 16.74 -15.65 -0.32
N HIS A 108 16.05 -16.12 -1.37
CA HIS A 108 15.24 -15.24 -2.23
C HIS A 108 14.12 -14.56 -1.44
N ARG A 109 13.40 -15.28 -0.55
CA ARG A 109 12.45 -14.69 0.41
C ARG A 109 13.09 -13.59 1.26
N GLU A 110 14.25 -13.87 1.87
CA GLU A 110 14.99 -12.90 2.70
C GLU A 110 15.47 -11.67 1.92
N MET A 111 15.74 -11.83 0.63
CA MET A 111 16.13 -10.75 -0.29
C MET A 111 14.94 -9.99 -0.88
N GLY A 112 13.71 -10.32 -0.47
CA GLY A 112 12.51 -9.58 -0.85
C GLY A 112 11.68 -10.21 -1.98
N MET A 113 11.98 -11.45 -2.38
CA MET A 113 11.15 -12.20 -3.34
C MET A 113 9.90 -12.76 -2.65
N VAL A 114 9.03 -11.84 -2.28
CA VAL A 114 7.75 -12.07 -1.60
C VAL A 114 6.66 -11.26 -2.29
N GLY A 115 5.42 -11.69 -2.12
CA GLY A 115 4.24 -10.94 -2.50
C GLY A 115 3.06 -11.33 -1.62
N THR A 116 1.91 -10.73 -1.88
CA THR A 116 0.76 -10.78 -0.97
C THR A 116 -0.46 -11.40 -1.65
N LEU A 117 -0.98 -12.48 -1.09
CA LEU A 117 -2.30 -13.03 -1.43
C LEU A 117 -3.34 -12.44 -0.47
N VAL A 118 -4.28 -11.65 -0.99
CA VAL A 118 -5.45 -11.15 -0.27
C VAL A 118 -6.64 -12.02 -0.62
N VAL A 119 -7.21 -12.70 0.38
CA VAL A 119 -8.44 -13.47 0.24
C VAL A 119 -9.54 -12.69 0.93
N GLU A 120 -10.39 -12.05 0.15
CA GLU A 120 -11.54 -11.30 0.66
C GLU A 120 -12.64 -12.28 1.10
N ASP A 121 -13.35 -11.97 2.19
CA ASP A 121 -14.58 -12.70 2.51
C ASP A 121 -15.58 -12.46 1.37
N GLY A 122 -15.76 -13.46 0.51
CA GLY A 122 -16.85 -13.45 -0.45
C GLY A 122 -18.15 -13.42 0.36
N ASP A 123 -18.99 -12.41 0.10
CA ASP A 123 -20.27 -12.22 0.78
C ASP A 123 -21.08 -13.51 0.65
N VAL A 124 -21.03 -14.35 1.68
CA VAL A 124 -21.82 -15.58 1.72
C VAL A 124 -23.24 -15.10 1.89
N MET A 125 -23.95 -15.03 0.77
CA MET A 125 -25.41 -14.94 0.74
C MET A 125 -25.98 -16.22 1.36
N VAL A 126 -25.88 -16.35 2.68
CA VAL A 126 -26.74 -17.25 3.45
C VAL A 126 -28.12 -16.61 3.39
N GLY A 127 -28.91 -17.03 2.41
CA GLY A 127 -30.34 -16.73 2.40
C GLY A 127 -30.97 -17.19 3.71
N GLY A 128 -31.57 -16.26 4.44
CA GLY A 128 -32.40 -16.61 5.58
C GLY A 128 -32.44 -15.57 6.70
N THR A 129 -33.48 -14.74 6.64
CA THR A 129 -34.10 -14.02 7.77
C THR A 129 -33.27 -12.95 8.47
N SER A 130 -33.54 -11.72 8.02
CA SER A 130 -33.58 -10.50 8.84
C SER A 130 -34.17 -10.78 10.22
N LEU A 131 -33.33 -10.63 11.26
CA LEU A 131 -33.77 -10.19 12.58
C LEU A 131 -32.90 -9.00 12.97
N SER A 132 -33.55 -7.85 12.87
CA SER A 132 -33.17 -6.61 13.54
C SER A 132 -32.94 -6.88 15.03
N GLY A 133 -31.72 -6.65 15.48
CA GLY A 133 -31.40 -6.49 16.89
C GLY A 133 -30.55 -5.23 17.06
N SER A 134 -31.21 -4.09 17.29
CA SER A 134 -30.57 -2.90 17.84
C SER A 134 -29.93 -3.24 19.18
N PRO A 135 -28.68 -2.80 19.47
CA PRO A 135 -28.26 -2.63 20.85
C PRO A 135 -28.86 -1.32 21.36
N GLU A 136 -29.87 -1.45 22.21
CA GLU A 136 -30.39 -0.36 23.02
C GLU A 136 -29.30 0.15 23.98
N ALA A 137 -29.26 1.46 24.11
CA ALA A 137 -28.46 2.20 25.06
C ALA A 137 -28.87 1.84 26.50
N MET A 138 -27.90 1.47 27.34
CA MET A 138 -28.06 1.53 28.78
C MET A 138 -27.50 2.86 29.29
N GLN A 139 -28.43 3.74 29.65
CA GLN A 139 -28.20 4.93 30.46
C GLN A 139 -27.78 4.49 31.86
N ASN A 140 -26.78 5.15 32.44
CA ASN A 140 -26.67 5.23 33.89
C ASN A 140 -26.39 6.69 34.26
N ASP A 141 -27.43 7.33 34.76
CA ASP A 141 -27.41 8.64 35.37
C ASP A 141 -26.95 8.49 36.81
N THR A 142 -25.95 9.27 37.23
CA THR A 142 -25.79 9.68 38.63
C THR A 142 -25.01 10.98 38.66
N ASP A 143 -25.79 12.06 38.68
CA ASP A 143 -25.41 13.40 39.12
C ASP A 143 -25.11 13.39 40.63
N LEU A 144 -24.04 14.08 41.02
CA LEU A 144 -23.92 14.74 42.33
C LEU A 144 -22.83 15.84 42.24
N SER A 145 -23.30 17.03 41.86
CA SER A 145 -22.93 18.37 42.36
C SER A 145 -21.68 18.53 43.24
N GLY A 146 -20.83 19.49 42.87
CA GLY A 146 -19.80 20.03 43.74
C GLY A 146 -19.05 21.20 43.10
N GLU A 147 -19.70 22.36 43.00
CA GLU A 147 -19.06 23.63 42.66
C GLU A 147 -18.14 24.09 43.81
N VAL A 148 -16.89 24.46 43.48
CA VAL A 148 -16.19 25.57 44.16
C VAL A 148 -15.34 26.32 43.14
N ASN A 149 -15.71 27.58 42.91
CA ASN A 149 -14.91 28.60 42.26
C ASN A 149 -13.76 29.01 43.19
N LEU A 150 -12.56 29.23 42.63
CA LEU A 150 -11.60 30.13 43.25
C LEU A 150 -10.90 30.97 42.18
N ASP A 151 -11.41 32.19 42.03
CA ASP A 151 -10.75 33.31 41.39
C ASP A 151 -9.53 33.75 42.22
N VAL A 152 -8.36 33.90 41.58
CA VAL A 152 -7.39 34.93 41.96
C VAL A 152 -6.82 35.54 40.69
N ASP A 153 -7.33 36.74 40.42
CA ASP A 153 -6.83 37.72 39.47
C ASP A 153 -5.65 38.52 40.07
N LEU A 154 -4.94 39.21 39.18
CA LEU A 154 -4.13 40.43 39.34
C LEU A 154 -2.59 40.33 39.37
N SER A 155 -2.05 40.57 38.17
CA SER A 155 -1.32 41.82 37.84
C SER A 155 0.20 41.91 38.05
N GLY A 156 0.85 42.57 37.06
CA GLY A 156 2.19 43.14 37.10
C GLY A 156 3.27 42.21 36.54
N ASP A 157 4.18 42.59 35.64
CA ASP A 157 4.60 43.93 35.22
C ASP A 157 5.46 43.80 33.93
N MET A 158 5.53 44.90 33.18
CA MET A 158 6.32 45.03 31.94
C MET A 158 7.84 45.09 32.22
N ILE A 159 8.70 44.83 31.22
CA ILE A 159 9.76 45.77 30.71
C ILE A 159 10.70 45.11 29.66
N LYS A 160 10.60 45.63 28.43
CA LYS A 160 11.61 46.16 27.49
C LYS A 160 12.94 45.41 27.21
N GLN A 161 13.01 44.86 25.99
CA GLN A 161 13.87 45.27 24.85
C GLN A 161 15.04 46.25 25.12
N VAL A 162 16.29 45.87 24.78
CA VAL A 162 17.29 46.59 23.93
C VAL A 162 18.37 45.55 23.51
N GLY A 163 18.72 45.37 22.24
CA GLY A 163 19.77 46.12 21.53
C GLY A 163 20.96 45.19 21.19
N ASP A 164 20.97 44.61 20.00
CA ASP A 164 21.79 45.04 18.85
C ASP A 164 23.26 44.61 18.94
N LYS A 165 23.65 43.67 18.06
CA LYS A 165 25.00 43.64 17.51
C LYS A 165 24.98 43.02 16.11
N MET A 166 24.87 43.91 15.14
CA MET A 166 25.23 43.68 13.75
C MET A 166 26.67 43.13 13.63
N MET A 167 26.84 42.07 12.82
CA MET A 167 28.04 41.87 12.01
C MET A 167 27.59 41.71 10.56
N LYS A 168 27.72 42.82 9.84
CA LYS A 168 27.95 42.99 8.40
C LYS A 168 29.41 42.62 8.12
N ASP A 169 29.87 42.14 6.97
CA ASP A 169 29.30 41.76 5.68
C ASP A 169 30.36 40.82 5.02
N ASP A 170 30.05 40.32 3.83
CA ASP A 170 31.01 39.90 2.79
C ASP A 170 31.63 38.51 2.91
N GLU A 171 30.90 37.49 2.46
CA GLU A 171 31.24 36.78 1.22
C GLU A 171 29.96 36.21 0.59
N GLU A 172 29.41 37.00 -0.34
CA GLU A 172 28.44 36.57 -1.34
C GLU A 172 29.10 35.54 -2.26
N ASP A 173 29.04 34.27 -1.89
CA ASP A 173 28.89 33.18 -2.85
C ASP A 173 28.42 31.90 -2.13
N LYS A 174 27.23 31.40 -2.51
CA LYS A 174 26.54 30.15 -2.09
C LYS A 174 25.36 30.21 -1.09
N MET A 175 24.65 31.32 -0.96
CA MET A 175 23.34 31.31 -0.28
C MET A 175 22.20 30.96 -1.25
N MET A 176 21.79 29.70 -1.24
CA MET A 176 20.39 29.21 -1.20
C MET A 176 20.47 27.67 -1.07
N LYS A 177 21.12 27.16 -0.03
CA LYS A 177 20.90 25.76 0.36
C LYS A 177 19.66 25.77 1.25
N GLU A 178 18.52 25.79 0.57
CA GLU A 178 17.23 25.39 1.11
C GLU A 178 17.43 24.31 2.18
N SER A 179 17.01 24.59 3.42
CA SER A 179 17.19 23.67 4.55
C SER A 179 16.61 22.31 4.18
N ALA A 180 17.45 21.27 4.17
CA ALA A 180 17.03 19.91 3.83
C ALA A 180 15.81 19.50 4.67
N GLY A 181 14.97 18.63 4.11
CA GLY A 181 13.79 18.14 4.80
C GLY A 181 14.10 17.38 6.09
N ILE A 182 13.06 17.08 6.86
CA ILE A 182 13.17 16.54 8.22
C ILE A 182 12.76 15.07 8.23
N TYR A 183 13.50 14.24 8.98
CA TYR A 183 13.14 12.86 9.29
C TYR A 183 13.22 12.59 10.79
N GLU A 184 12.08 12.40 11.45
CA GLU A 184 12.03 12.27 12.92
C GLU A 184 10.78 11.55 13.41
N ASP A 185 10.67 11.31 14.72
CA ASP A 185 9.52 10.61 15.30
C ASP A 185 8.26 11.48 15.32
N TYR A 186 7.11 10.84 15.10
CA TYR A 186 5.82 11.51 15.07
C TYR A 186 5.47 12.16 16.42
N SER A 187 4.93 13.38 16.33
CA SER A 187 4.20 14.08 17.39
C SER A 187 3.07 14.87 16.75
N ALA A 188 1.95 15.04 17.45
CA ALA A 188 0.77 15.74 16.94
C ALA A 188 1.09 17.20 16.57
N ASP A 189 1.96 17.88 17.32
CA ASP A 189 2.31 19.29 17.10
C ASP A 189 3.04 19.50 15.76
N LYS A 190 3.70 18.45 15.25
CA LYS A 190 4.47 18.49 14.00
C LYS A 190 3.59 18.45 12.76
N LEU A 191 2.30 18.15 12.92
CA LEU A 191 1.34 18.26 11.82
C LEU A 191 1.23 19.71 11.33
N ALA A 192 1.44 20.71 12.19
CA ALA A 192 1.45 22.12 11.82
C ALA A 192 2.48 22.46 10.72
N TRP A 193 3.52 21.64 10.54
CA TRP A 193 4.50 21.84 9.46
C TRP A 193 3.90 21.68 8.07
N ALA A 194 2.73 21.07 7.95
CA ALA A 194 2.00 21.01 6.70
C ALA A 194 1.39 22.38 6.28
N ASP A 195 1.47 23.42 7.12
CA ASP A 195 1.09 24.79 6.72
C ASP A 195 2.11 25.42 5.77
N SER A 196 3.39 25.06 5.91
CA SER A 196 4.50 25.59 5.11
C SER A 196 5.25 24.53 4.30
N GLY A 197 4.82 23.27 4.39
CA GLY A 197 5.53 22.12 3.82
C GLY A 197 4.63 20.92 3.58
N LYS A 198 5.24 19.76 3.33
CA LYS A 198 4.60 18.47 3.08
C LYS A 198 4.90 17.53 4.23
N VAL A 199 3.89 17.12 4.97
CA VAL A 199 4.04 16.16 6.08
C VAL A 199 3.61 14.76 5.62
N VAL A 200 4.50 13.79 5.80
CA VAL A 200 4.27 12.38 5.49
C VAL A 200 4.45 11.56 6.75
N LEU A 201 3.42 10.81 7.12
CA LEU A 201 3.45 9.84 8.22
C LEU A 201 3.93 8.50 7.68
N PHE A 202 5.06 8.01 8.17
CA PHE A 202 5.62 6.71 7.83
C PHE A 202 5.32 5.71 8.96
N PHE A 203 4.35 4.83 8.74
CA PHE A 203 3.96 3.77 9.66
C PHE A 203 4.98 2.63 9.60
N LYS A 204 5.91 2.60 10.54
CA LYS A 204 6.97 1.58 10.61
C LYS A 204 6.87 0.73 11.87
N ALA A 205 7.18 -0.54 11.73
CA ALA A 205 7.43 -1.43 12.86
C ALA A 205 8.93 -1.70 12.98
N SER A 206 9.45 -1.84 14.21
CA SER A 206 10.88 -2.14 14.44
C SER A 206 11.27 -3.53 13.95
N TRP A 207 10.34 -4.48 13.95
CA TRP A 207 10.52 -5.84 13.47
C TRP A 207 10.36 -5.99 11.95
N CYS A 208 9.97 -4.93 11.24
CA CYS A 208 9.70 -4.94 9.80
C CYS A 208 11.00 -4.71 8.99
N PRO A 209 11.51 -5.71 8.24
CA PRO A 209 12.80 -5.60 7.55
C PRO A 209 12.80 -4.50 6.48
N SER A 210 11.73 -4.40 5.70
CA SER A 210 11.59 -3.35 4.67
C SER A 210 11.50 -1.96 5.30
N CYS A 211 10.86 -1.84 6.46
CA CYS A 211 10.81 -0.58 7.20
C CYS A 211 12.20 -0.16 7.69
N ASN A 212 12.99 -1.12 8.19
CA ASN A 212 14.36 -0.87 8.63
C ASN A 212 15.31 -0.55 7.47
N ALA A 213 15.13 -1.23 6.32
CA ALA A 213 15.90 -0.95 5.11
C ALA A 213 15.66 0.48 4.62
N LEU A 214 14.40 0.90 4.49
CA LEU A 214 14.07 2.28 4.13
C LEU A 214 14.53 3.28 5.19
N ASN A 215 14.34 2.99 6.48
CA ASN A 215 14.80 3.87 7.56
C ASN A 215 16.31 4.13 7.44
N LYS A 216 17.10 3.09 7.18
CA LYS A 216 18.55 3.20 6.97
C LYS A 216 18.91 4.01 5.72
N ASP A 217 18.16 3.84 4.63
CA ASP A 217 18.34 4.62 3.40
C ASP A 217 18.06 6.10 3.62
N VAL A 218 16.94 6.44 4.26
CA VAL A 218 16.58 7.83 4.59
C VAL A 218 17.60 8.45 5.55
N GLU A 219 18.07 7.72 6.57
CA GLU A 219 19.10 8.19 7.50
C GLU A 219 20.46 8.41 6.81
N ALA A 220 20.80 7.60 5.80
CA ALA A 220 22.01 7.80 5.01
C ALA A 220 21.91 8.99 4.05
N HIS A 221 20.68 9.38 3.67
CA HIS A 221 20.40 10.38 2.63
C HIS A 221 19.57 11.56 3.16
N LEU A 222 19.70 11.91 4.44
CA LEU A 222 18.98 13.03 5.06
C LEU A 222 19.16 14.36 4.32
N SER A 223 20.33 14.58 3.71
CA SER A 223 20.62 15.79 2.94
C SER A 223 19.93 15.84 1.57
N GLU A 224 19.37 14.73 1.12
CA GLU A 224 18.65 14.60 -0.17
C GLU A 224 17.14 14.75 0.00
N ILE A 225 16.64 14.82 1.24
CA ILE A 225 15.23 15.11 1.49
C ILE A 225 14.96 16.55 1.02
N PRO A 226 14.01 16.77 0.09
CA PRO A 226 13.72 18.12 -0.41
C PRO A 226 13.32 19.06 0.71
N ALA A 227 13.65 20.34 0.56
CA ALA A 227 13.26 21.34 1.53
C ALA A 227 11.73 21.44 1.65
N GLY A 228 11.26 21.61 2.88
CA GLY A 228 9.83 21.62 3.20
C GLY A 228 9.17 20.24 3.20
N VAL A 229 9.90 19.13 2.99
CA VAL A 229 9.38 17.78 3.20
C VAL A 229 9.70 17.31 4.62
N HIS A 230 8.68 16.85 5.34
CA HIS A 230 8.77 16.36 6.70
C HIS A 230 8.24 14.94 6.78
N ILE A 231 9.12 13.98 7.03
CA ILE A 231 8.77 12.56 7.14
C ILE A 231 8.77 12.20 8.63
N LEU A 232 7.59 11.84 9.15
CA LEU A 232 7.36 11.54 10.57
C LEU A 232 7.20 10.03 10.76
N LYS A 233 8.11 9.42 11.52
CA LYS A 233 8.06 8.00 11.90
C LYS A 233 6.93 7.76 12.89
N VAL A 234 5.93 7.01 12.47
CA VAL A 234 4.83 6.53 13.31
C VAL A 234 5.13 5.09 13.68
N ASP A 235 5.11 4.78 14.97
CA ASP A 235 5.22 3.40 15.45
C ASP A 235 3.94 2.63 15.07
N TYR A 236 4.07 1.69 14.13
CA TYR A 236 2.96 0.89 13.65
C TYR A 236 2.33 0.05 14.76
N ASP A 237 3.10 -0.51 15.68
CA ASP A 237 2.59 -1.41 16.71
C ASP A 237 1.79 -0.65 17.76
N ASN A 238 2.27 0.55 18.13
CA ASN A 238 1.70 1.35 19.22
C ASN A 238 0.66 2.40 18.79
N SER A 239 0.51 2.69 17.49
CA SER A 239 -0.35 3.80 17.02
C SER A 239 -1.75 3.37 16.58
N THR A 240 -2.51 2.71 17.46
CA THR A 240 -3.84 2.15 17.15
C THR A 240 -4.84 3.17 16.61
N GLU A 241 -4.89 4.37 17.21
CA GLU A 241 -5.84 5.43 16.79
C GLU A 241 -5.49 6.00 15.41
N LEU A 242 -4.20 6.24 15.13
CA LEU A 242 -3.74 6.72 13.83
C LEU A 242 -3.93 5.66 12.74
N LYS A 243 -3.68 4.38 13.06
CA LYS A 243 -3.95 3.27 12.14
C LYS A 243 -5.42 3.21 11.77
N LYS A 244 -6.31 3.32 12.76
CA LYS A 244 -7.76 3.36 12.51
C LYS A 244 -8.17 4.59 11.70
N LYS A 245 -7.65 5.77 12.05
CA LYS A 245 -7.95 7.06 11.40
C LYS A 245 -7.63 7.05 9.89
N TYR A 246 -6.48 6.49 9.52
CA TYR A 246 -6.02 6.48 8.13
C TYR A 246 -6.25 5.13 7.42
N GLY A 247 -6.88 4.16 8.08
CA GLY A 247 -7.11 2.82 7.56
C GLY A 247 -5.80 2.14 7.18
N ILE A 248 -4.85 2.11 8.12
CA ILE A 248 -3.55 1.46 7.98
C ILE A 248 -3.66 0.06 8.57
N THR A 249 -3.59 -0.94 7.70
CA THR A 249 -3.70 -2.36 8.05
C THR A 249 -2.37 -3.09 7.97
N TYR A 250 -1.31 -2.42 7.47
CA TYR A 250 0.03 -2.96 7.32
C TYR A 250 1.11 -1.91 7.62
N GLN A 251 2.22 -2.37 8.18
CA GLN A 251 3.47 -1.65 8.31
C GLN A 251 4.06 -1.27 6.94
N HIS A 252 5.01 -0.36 6.92
CA HIS A 252 5.58 0.21 5.69
C HIS A 252 4.52 0.96 4.84
N SER A 253 3.62 1.66 5.53
CA SER A 253 2.60 2.49 4.90
C SER A 253 2.92 3.97 5.08
N PHE A 254 2.52 4.79 4.12
CA PHE A 254 2.72 6.23 4.14
C PHE A 254 1.40 6.95 4.00
N VAL A 255 1.26 8.03 4.76
CA VAL A 255 0.10 8.90 4.67
C VAL A 255 0.58 10.34 4.63
N GLN A 256 0.37 11.00 3.50
CA GLN A 256 0.54 12.44 3.43
C GLN A 256 -0.67 13.12 4.05
N VAL A 257 -0.44 14.11 4.92
CA VAL A 257 -1.48 14.80 5.67
C VAL A 257 -1.35 16.32 5.54
N ASP A 258 -2.48 17.03 5.68
CA ASP A 258 -2.50 18.49 5.86
C ASP A 258 -2.28 18.89 7.33
N SER A 259 -2.26 20.19 7.62
CA SER A 259 -2.03 20.71 8.98
C SER A 259 -3.11 20.38 9.99
N LYS A 260 -4.27 19.92 9.52
CA LYS A 260 -5.39 19.43 10.34
C LYS A 260 -5.34 17.91 10.50
N GLY A 261 -4.31 17.25 9.97
CA GLY A 261 -4.17 15.81 9.95
C GLY A 261 -5.19 15.12 9.05
N LYS A 262 -5.75 15.79 8.05
CA LYS A 262 -6.57 15.15 7.02
C LYS A 262 -5.65 14.53 5.98
N GLN A 263 -5.97 13.31 5.56
CA GLN A 263 -5.23 12.60 4.53
C GLN A 263 -5.35 13.30 3.17
N ILE A 264 -4.20 13.56 2.53
CA ILE A 264 -4.06 14.05 1.15
C ILE A 264 -3.78 12.88 0.20
N ALA A 265 -2.85 12.00 0.58
CA ALA A 265 -2.46 10.82 -0.19
C ALA A 265 -2.11 9.68 0.77
N LYS A 266 -2.28 8.44 0.31
CA LYS A 266 -1.88 7.24 1.02
C LYS A 266 -1.31 6.24 0.02
N TRP A 267 -0.17 5.65 0.35
CA TRP A 267 0.46 4.59 -0.43
C TRP A 267 1.16 3.61 0.50
N ALA A 268 1.50 2.44 -0.02
CA ALA A 268 2.22 1.41 0.70
C ALA A 268 3.48 1.05 -0.09
N GLY A 269 4.58 0.82 0.63
CA GLY A 269 5.86 0.47 0.03
C GLY A 269 6.60 1.67 -0.55
N SER A 270 7.86 1.82 -0.15
CA SER A 270 8.86 2.66 -0.81
C SER A 270 10.23 2.06 -0.53
N SER A 271 10.95 1.66 -1.58
CA SER A 271 12.25 1.00 -1.44
C SER A 271 13.37 1.97 -1.04
N THR A 272 13.25 3.23 -1.43
CA THR A 272 14.26 4.28 -1.24
C THR A 272 13.63 5.61 -0.89
N LEU A 273 14.43 6.55 -0.38
CA LEU A 273 14.02 7.94 -0.16
C LEU A 273 13.52 8.59 -1.45
N SER A 274 14.19 8.33 -2.58
CA SER A 274 13.76 8.86 -3.89
C SER A 274 12.36 8.39 -4.25
N ASP A 275 12.05 7.12 -4.03
CA ASP A 275 10.72 6.56 -4.33
C ASP A 275 9.66 7.10 -3.38
N LEU A 276 9.99 7.28 -2.09
CA LEU A 276 9.10 7.93 -1.13
C LEU A 276 8.74 9.33 -1.60
N VAL A 277 9.74 10.14 -1.95
CA VAL A 277 9.54 11.55 -2.35
C VAL A 277 8.71 11.67 -3.63
N LYS A 278 8.88 10.77 -4.61
CA LYS A 278 8.08 10.76 -5.85
C LYS A 278 6.58 10.60 -5.62
N ASN A 279 6.18 9.98 -4.52
CA ASN A 279 4.76 9.74 -4.20
C ASN A 279 4.10 10.93 -3.48
N ILE A 280 4.87 11.94 -3.06
CA ILE A 280 4.36 13.13 -2.37
C ILE A 280 3.65 14.05 -3.37
N LYS A 281 2.43 14.48 -3.04
CA LYS A 281 1.60 15.41 -3.84
C LYS A 281 1.74 16.86 -3.39
#